data_AF-A0A973QS13-F1
#
_entry.id   AF-A0A973QS13-F1
#
_cell.length_a   1.000
_cell.length_b   1.000
_cell.length_c   1.000
_cell.angle_alpha   90.00
_cell.angle_beta   90.00
_cell.angle_gamma   90.00
#
_symmetry.space_group_name_H-M   'P 1'
#
loop_
_entity.id
_entity.type
_entity.pdbx_description
1 polymer ?
#
loop_
_entity_poly.entity_id
_entity_poly.type
_entity_poly.pdbx_seq_one_letter_code
_entity_poly.pdbx_strand_id
1 'polypeptide(L)'
;MAAVRRLVDADTGEPIPYAPYAFSGRHTQVDKARVEAITESRAFTPSEKFLVLWWIGVSPEGMEPLRATGADIAKRVGMSTDAVGKVNRKLTKHRVLVIRGRIGNYNLYRISPYIAFHGTGLEQREAVKECNPPDIPGFDENTPARWEAK
;
A
#
# COMPACT_ATOMS: atom_id res chain seq x y z
N MET A 1 4.46 5.27 29.17
CA MET A 1 3.58 5.61 28.02
C MET A 1 4.34 6.57 27.12
N ALA A 2 4.68 6.18 25.90
CA ALA A 2 5.46 7.02 24.98
C ALA A 2 4.62 8.20 24.48
N ALA A 3 5.26 9.38 24.32
CA ALA A 3 4.62 10.59 23.85
C ALA A 3 4.07 10.41 22.43
N VAL A 4 2.74 10.47 22.29
CA VAL A 4 2.06 10.47 21.00
C VAL A 4 2.20 11.87 20.40
N ARG A 5 2.83 11.98 19.22
CA ARG A 5 2.87 13.25 18.47
C ARG A 5 1.43 13.64 18.11
N ARG A 6 0.95 14.77 18.64
CA ARG A 6 -0.41 15.28 18.42
C ARG A 6 -0.44 16.10 17.12
N LEU A 7 -1.48 15.93 16.32
CA LEU A 7 -1.78 16.83 15.20
C LEU A 7 -2.25 18.17 15.77
N VAL A 8 -1.65 19.24 15.30
CA VAL A 8 -1.99 20.62 15.64
C VAL A 8 -2.52 21.32 14.40
N ASP A 9 -3.47 22.22 14.61
CA ASP A 9 -3.92 23.14 13.58
C ASP A 9 -2.78 24.09 13.22
N ALA A 10 -2.52 24.24 11.91
CA ALA A 10 -1.33 24.94 11.42
C ALA A 10 -1.41 26.46 11.63
N ASP A 11 -2.62 27.03 11.68
CA ASP A 11 -2.84 28.47 11.77
C ASP A 11 -2.94 28.95 13.22
N THR A 12 -3.47 28.09 14.11
CA THR A 12 -3.73 28.42 15.51
C THR A 12 -2.75 27.77 16.48
N GLY A 13 -2.04 26.72 16.05
CA GLY A 13 -1.14 25.93 16.90
C GLY A 13 -1.87 25.07 17.94
N GLU A 14 -3.21 25.07 17.96
CA GLU A 14 -3.99 24.32 18.92
C GLU A 14 -4.09 22.84 18.53
N PRO A 15 -4.12 21.91 19.50
CA PRO A 15 -4.38 20.51 19.21
C PRO A 15 -5.77 20.33 18.58
N ILE A 16 -5.83 19.68 17.41
CA ILE A 16 -7.10 19.43 16.73
C ILE A 16 -7.94 18.48 17.60
N PRO A 17 -9.21 18.81 17.92
CA PRO A 17 -10.10 17.91 18.63
C PRO A 17 -10.22 16.59 17.88
N TYR A 18 -9.75 15.50 18.48
CA TYR A 18 -9.89 14.16 17.93
C TYR A 18 -10.99 13.43 18.70
N ALA A 19 -11.96 12.86 18.00
CA ALA A 19 -12.85 11.88 18.61
C ALA A 19 -11.97 10.72 19.12
N PRO A 20 -12.29 10.07 20.26
CA PRO A 20 -11.59 8.86 20.70
C PRO A 20 -11.91 7.71 19.73
N TYR A 21 -11.32 7.77 18.55
CA TYR A 21 -11.30 6.70 17.58
C TYR A 21 -10.27 5.70 18.09
N ALA A 22 -10.72 4.86 19.03
CA ALA A 22 -10.03 3.62 19.31
C ALA A 22 -10.10 2.81 18.02
N PHE A 23 -8.95 2.62 17.37
CA PHE A 23 -8.79 1.72 16.24
C PHE A 23 -9.34 0.34 16.63
N SER A 24 -10.63 0.08 16.40
CA SER A 24 -11.25 -1.22 16.66
C SER A 24 -11.16 -2.05 15.39
N GLY A 25 -10.48 -3.20 15.48
CA GLY A 25 -10.23 -4.06 14.32
C GLY A 25 -8.88 -3.82 13.62
N ARG A 26 -8.73 -4.38 12.42
CA ARG A 26 -7.48 -4.42 11.63
C ARG A 26 -7.23 -3.07 10.95
N HIS A 27 -6.08 -2.47 11.21
CA HIS A 27 -5.69 -1.17 10.66
C HIS A 27 -4.34 -1.26 9.95
N THR A 28 -4.20 -0.55 8.84
CA THR A 28 -2.96 -0.53 8.05
C THR A 28 -2.37 0.86 8.03
N GLN A 29 -1.04 0.95 8.13
CA GLN A 29 -0.30 2.17 7.86
C GLN A 29 -0.11 2.27 6.35
N VAL A 30 -0.34 3.45 5.78
CA VAL A 30 -0.26 3.67 4.33
C VAL A 30 0.59 4.90 4.05
N ASP A 31 1.57 4.77 3.17
CA ASP A 31 2.36 5.89 2.67
C ASP A 31 1.54 6.68 1.64
N LYS A 32 1.00 7.82 2.08
CA LYS A 32 0.14 8.66 1.25
C LYS A 32 0.87 9.21 0.02
N ALA A 33 2.15 9.56 0.13
CA ALA A 33 2.91 10.14 -0.98
C ALA A 33 3.10 9.11 -2.11
N ARG A 34 3.41 7.85 -1.75
CA ARG A 34 3.50 6.77 -2.74
C ARG A 34 2.14 6.42 -3.35
N VAL A 35 1.08 6.39 -2.55
CA VAL A 35 -0.28 6.14 -3.06
C VAL A 35 -0.69 7.25 -4.02
N GLU A 36 -0.50 8.52 -3.64
CA GLU A 36 -0.78 9.67 -4.49
C GLU A 36 0.01 9.60 -5.80
N ALA A 37 1.31 9.33 -5.74
CA ALA A 37 2.14 9.19 -6.93
C ALA A 37 1.62 8.09 -7.88
N ILE A 38 1.17 6.96 -7.34
CA ILE A 38 0.56 5.89 -8.15
C ILE A 38 -0.78 6.33 -8.75
N THR A 39 -1.66 6.96 -7.95
CA THR A 39 -3.01 7.33 -8.38
C THR A 39 -3.03 8.51 -9.35
N GLU A 40 -2.06 9.42 -9.26
CA GLU A 40 -1.92 10.57 -10.15
C GLU A 40 -1.12 10.23 -11.42
N SER A 41 -0.28 9.20 -11.39
CA SER A 41 0.55 8.84 -12.53
C SER A 41 -0.28 8.36 -13.73
N ARG A 42 0.13 8.82 -14.92
CA ARG A 42 -0.40 8.34 -16.21
C ARG A 42 0.15 6.96 -16.58
N ALA A 43 1.19 6.49 -15.89
CA ALA A 43 1.77 5.16 -16.12
C ALA A 43 0.85 4.03 -15.65
N PHE A 44 -0.10 4.32 -14.75
CA PHE A 44 -1.08 3.36 -14.25
C PHE A 44 -2.47 3.60 -14.84
N THR A 45 -3.13 2.54 -15.29
CA THR A 45 -4.52 2.60 -15.75
C THR A 45 -5.49 2.68 -14.55
N PRO A 46 -6.76 3.08 -14.74
CA PRO A 46 -7.75 3.10 -13.67
C PRO A 46 -7.89 1.75 -12.95
N SER A 47 -7.87 0.63 -13.68
CA SER A 47 -7.95 -0.72 -13.09
C SER A 47 -6.71 -1.08 -12.28
N GLU A 48 -5.53 -0.62 -12.68
CA GLU A 48 -4.30 -0.82 -11.91
C GLU A 48 -4.31 -0.01 -10.62
N LYS A 49 -4.75 1.25 -10.67
CA LYS A 49 -4.92 2.12 -9.50
C LYS A 49 -5.94 1.54 -8.53
N PHE A 50 -7.08 1.07 -9.06
CA PHE A 50 -8.09 0.37 -8.27
C PHE A 50 -7.52 -0.87 -7.58
N LEU A 51 -6.76 -1.70 -8.29
CA LEU A 51 -6.16 -2.89 -7.68
C LEU A 51 -5.11 -2.54 -6.63
N VAL A 52 -4.36 -1.45 -6.76
CA VAL A 52 -3.47 -0.97 -5.69
C VAL A 52 -4.26 -0.65 -4.42
N LEU A 53 -5.35 0.12 -4.53
CA LEU A 53 -6.22 0.44 -3.38
C LEU A 53 -6.84 -0.83 -2.77
N TRP A 54 -7.28 -1.76 -3.62
CA TRP A 54 -7.78 -3.05 -3.17
C TRP A 54 -6.71 -3.84 -2.41
N TRP A 55 -5.49 -3.91 -2.93
CA TRP A 55 -4.36 -4.59 -2.29
C TRP A 55 -3.99 -3.98 -0.93
N ILE A 56 -4.09 -2.67 -0.76
CA ILE A 56 -3.92 -2.00 0.54
C ILE A 56 -4.95 -2.51 1.55
N GLY A 57 -6.21 -2.65 1.13
CA GLY A 57 -7.30 -3.09 2.00
C GLY A 57 -7.31 -4.57 2.36
N VAL A 58 -6.70 -5.43 1.54
CA VAL A 58 -6.79 -6.91 1.72
C VAL A 58 -5.46 -7.58 2.07
N SER A 59 -4.34 -6.86 2.03
CA SER A 59 -3.05 -7.45 2.39
C SER A 59 -3.06 -7.92 3.86
N PRO A 60 -2.61 -9.15 4.15
CA PRO A 60 -2.59 -9.66 5.52
C PRO A 60 -1.67 -8.88 6.47
N GLU A 61 -1.81 -9.18 7.76
CA GLU A 61 -0.90 -8.72 8.81
C GLU A 61 0.51 -9.30 8.64
N GLY A 62 1.53 -8.54 9.08
CA GLY A 62 2.92 -8.95 8.94
C GLY A 62 3.31 -9.12 7.47
N MET A 63 4.21 -10.03 7.14
CA MET A 63 4.71 -10.24 5.76
C MET A 63 4.07 -11.42 5.01
N GLU A 64 2.95 -11.94 5.51
CA GLU A 64 2.24 -13.04 4.87
C GLU A 64 1.59 -12.61 3.53
N PRO A 65 1.60 -13.47 2.50
CA PRO A 65 0.87 -13.20 1.28
C PRO A 65 -0.64 -13.36 1.47
N LEU A 66 -1.44 -12.68 0.65
CA LEU A 66 -2.84 -13.04 0.49
C LEU A 66 -2.94 -14.44 -0.12
N ARG A 67 -3.57 -15.37 0.61
CA ARG A 67 -3.83 -16.74 0.14
C ARG A 67 -5.04 -16.78 -0.80
N ALA A 68 -4.88 -16.21 -1.98
CA ALA A 68 -5.89 -16.17 -3.03
C ALA A 68 -5.23 -16.34 -4.41
N THR A 69 -5.83 -17.16 -5.27
CA THR A 69 -5.39 -17.31 -6.67
C THR A 69 -5.82 -16.11 -7.50
N GLY A 70 -5.27 -15.97 -8.71
CA GLY A 70 -5.73 -14.94 -9.65
C GLY A 70 -7.23 -15.03 -9.96
N ALA A 71 -7.79 -16.25 -9.99
CA ALA A 71 -9.22 -16.47 -10.21
C ALA A 71 -10.07 -16.03 -9.00
N ASP A 72 -9.60 -16.31 -7.78
CA ASP A 72 -10.27 -15.85 -6.55
C ASP A 72 -10.29 -14.32 -6.47
N ILE A 73 -9.15 -13.69 -6.80
CA ILE A 73 -9.04 -12.23 -6.84
C ILE A 73 -9.99 -11.67 -7.90
N ALA A 74 -9.95 -12.20 -9.12
CA ALA A 74 -10.82 -11.80 -10.23
C ALA A 74 -12.29 -11.83 -9.86
N LYS A 75 -12.75 -12.91 -9.20
CA LYS A 75 -14.12 -13.02 -8.67
C LYS A 75 -14.45 -11.92 -7.67
N ARG A 76 -13.54 -11.61 -6.73
CA ARG A 76 -13.75 -10.60 -5.69
C ARG A 76 -13.79 -9.18 -6.24
N VAL A 77 -13.03 -8.90 -7.30
CA VAL A 77 -12.89 -7.56 -7.88
C VAL A 77 -13.76 -7.32 -9.10
N GLY A 78 -14.52 -8.32 -9.55
CA GLY A 78 -15.38 -8.23 -10.73
C GLY A 78 -14.59 -8.06 -12.05
N MET A 79 -13.39 -8.64 -12.13
CA MET A 79 -12.52 -8.58 -13.31
C MET A 79 -12.32 -9.98 -13.90
N SER A 80 -11.79 -10.07 -15.13
CA SER A 80 -11.36 -11.36 -15.66
C SER A 80 -10.02 -11.80 -15.04
N THR A 81 -9.78 -13.11 -14.97
CA THR A 81 -8.52 -13.68 -14.47
C THR A 81 -7.31 -13.17 -15.26
N ASP A 82 -7.43 -13.01 -16.58
CA ASP A 82 -6.36 -12.46 -17.41
C ASP A 82 -6.07 -10.99 -17.08
N ALA A 83 -7.10 -10.18 -16.89
CA ALA A 83 -6.94 -8.77 -16.51
C ALA A 83 -6.22 -8.64 -15.15
N VAL A 84 -6.66 -9.39 -14.14
CA VAL A 84 -5.98 -9.43 -12.83
C VAL A 84 -4.53 -9.91 -12.97
N GLY A 85 -4.29 -10.95 -13.76
CA GLY A 85 -2.95 -11.46 -14.03
C GLY A 85 -2.02 -10.42 -14.67
N LYS A 86 -2.52 -9.68 -15.68
CA LYS A 86 -1.77 -8.58 -16.33
C LYS A 86 -1.45 -7.47 -15.34
N VAL A 87 -2.43 -7.04 -14.55
CA VAL A 87 -2.22 -5.99 -13.53
C VAL A 87 -1.20 -6.43 -12.48
N ASN A 88 -1.38 -7.62 -11.88
CA ASN A 88 -0.47 -8.10 -10.83
C ASN A 88 0.97 -8.27 -11.36
N ARG A 89 1.16 -8.72 -12.61
CA ARG A 89 2.49 -8.78 -13.23
C ARG A 89 3.11 -7.39 -13.36
N LYS A 90 2.35 -6.40 -13.82
CA LYS A 90 2.83 -5.02 -13.93
C LYS A 90 3.15 -4.41 -12.56
N LEU A 91 2.27 -4.55 -11.58
CA LEU A 91 2.51 -4.05 -10.22
C LEU A 91 3.72 -4.74 -9.55
N THR A 92 3.96 -6.02 -9.83
CA THR A 92 5.17 -6.74 -9.38
C THR A 92 6.42 -6.18 -10.05
N LYS A 93 6.38 -5.88 -11.36
CA LYS A 93 7.49 -5.24 -12.09
C LYS A 93 7.87 -3.89 -11.47
N HIS A 94 6.88 -3.10 -11.07
CA HIS A 94 7.06 -1.83 -10.37
C HIS A 94 7.32 -1.99 -8.87
N ARG A 95 7.48 -3.22 -8.35
CA ARG A 95 7.70 -3.52 -6.93
C ARG A 95 6.62 -2.92 -6.01
N VAL A 96 5.44 -2.65 -6.56
CA VAL A 96 4.23 -2.26 -5.83
C VAL A 96 3.63 -3.48 -5.14
N LEU A 97 3.67 -4.64 -5.80
CA LEU A 97 3.43 -5.94 -5.20
C LEU A 97 4.74 -6.69 -4.98
N VAL A 98 4.78 -7.48 -3.92
CA VAL A 98 5.85 -8.43 -3.64
C VAL A 98 5.30 -9.85 -3.61
N ILE A 99 6.05 -10.79 -4.19
CA ILE A 99 5.70 -12.22 -4.16
C ILE A 99 6.21 -12.80 -2.84
N ARG A 100 5.32 -13.43 -2.08
CA ARG A 100 5.64 -14.03 -0.76
C ARG A 100 5.23 -15.49 -0.64
N GLY A 101 5.02 -16.15 -1.78
CA GLY A 101 4.73 -17.58 -1.82
C GLY A 101 4.28 -18.03 -3.20
N ARG A 102 4.03 -19.34 -3.33
CA ARG A 102 3.54 -19.95 -4.56
C ARG A 102 2.66 -21.17 -4.20
N ILE A 103 1.58 -21.37 -4.95
CA ILE A 103 0.75 -22.58 -4.92
C ILE A 103 0.74 -23.16 -6.34
N GLY A 104 1.35 -24.33 -6.54
CA GLY A 104 1.52 -24.89 -7.88
C GLY A 104 2.26 -23.92 -8.80
N ASN A 105 1.59 -23.40 -9.84
CA ASN A 105 2.14 -22.39 -10.76
C ASN A 105 1.70 -20.94 -10.46
N TYR A 106 0.96 -20.71 -9.38
CA TYR A 106 0.42 -19.40 -9.04
C TYR A 106 1.25 -18.73 -7.96
N ASN A 107 1.72 -17.52 -8.22
CA ASN A 107 2.36 -16.69 -7.19
C ASN A 107 1.32 -16.14 -6.22
N LEU A 108 1.69 -16.03 -4.95
CA LEU A 108 0.94 -15.35 -3.92
C LEU A 108 1.59 -13.99 -3.64
N TYR A 109 0.77 -12.95 -3.59
CA TYR A 109 1.21 -11.56 -3.53
C TYR A 109 0.77 -10.88 -2.24
N ARG A 110 1.47 -9.79 -1.90
CA ARG A 110 0.98 -8.75 -0.99
C ARG A 110 1.45 -7.38 -1.48
N ILE A 111 0.83 -6.31 -0.98
CA ILE A 111 1.30 -4.95 -1.22
C ILE A 111 2.68 -4.74 -0.60
N SER A 112 3.56 -3.98 -1.25
CA SER A 112 4.89 -3.67 -0.71
C SER A 112 4.79 -3.01 0.68
N PRO A 113 5.64 -3.38 1.66
CA PRO A 113 5.67 -2.75 2.98
C PRO A 113 6.08 -1.27 2.93
N TYR A 114 6.65 -0.80 1.82
CA TYR A 114 6.89 0.63 1.57
C TYR A 114 5.61 1.41 1.26
N ILE A 115 4.54 0.74 0.83
CA ILE A 115 3.27 1.38 0.45
C ILE A 115 2.24 1.20 1.56
N ALA A 116 2.05 -0.03 2.02
CA ALA A 116 1.15 -0.30 3.14
C ALA A 116 1.61 -1.48 3.99
N PHE A 117 1.41 -1.37 5.30
CA PHE A 117 1.78 -2.41 6.25
C PHE A 117 0.78 -2.49 7.40
N HIS A 118 0.26 -3.69 7.64
CA HIS A 118 -0.58 -4.00 8.78
C HIS A 118 0.31 -4.59 9.88
N GLY A 119 0.58 -3.77 10.88
CA GLY A 119 1.46 -4.07 12.01
C GLY A 119 2.05 -2.79 12.59
N THR A 120 3.01 -2.94 13.50
CA THR A 120 3.74 -1.84 14.12
C THR A 120 4.76 -1.23 13.15
N GLY A 121 5.17 0.02 13.40
CA GLY A 121 6.23 0.66 12.61
C GLY A 121 7.59 -0.03 12.74
N LEU A 122 7.86 -0.72 13.85
CA LEU A 122 9.08 -1.53 14.02
C LEU A 122 9.05 -2.77 13.12
N GLU A 123 7.93 -3.49 13.08
CA GLU A 123 7.76 -4.63 12.17
C GLU A 123 7.81 -4.20 10.71
N GLN A 124 7.23 -3.04 10.37
CA GLN A 124 7.34 -2.47 9.03
C GLN A 124 8.81 -2.18 8.68
N ARG A 125 9.58 -1.61 9.62
CA ARG A 125 11.00 -1.31 9.43
C ARG A 125 11.83 -2.57 9.17
N GLU A 126 11.51 -3.68 9.84
CA GLU A 126 12.17 -4.96 9.55
C GLU A 126 11.71 -5.52 8.20
N ALA A 127 10.40 -5.46 7.92
CA ALA A 127 9.82 -5.93 6.67
C ALA A 127 10.40 -5.24 5.42
N VAL A 128 10.65 -3.93 5.47
CA VAL A 128 11.21 -3.20 4.33
C VAL A 128 12.66 -3.58 4.02
N LYS A 129 13.41 -4.17 4.96
CA LYS A 129 14.79 -4.66 4.71
C LYS A 129 14.82 -5.87 3.77
N GLU A 130 13.73 -6.64 3.73
CA GLU A 130 13.57 -7.79 2.84
C GLU A 130 13.07 -7.39 1.45
N CYS A 131 12.80 -6.10 1.22
CA CYS A 131 12.15 -5.60 0.02
C CYS A 131 12.94 -4.43 -0.59
N ASN A 132 12.98 -4.39 -1.91
CA ASN A 132 13.42 -3.18 -2.60
C ASN A 132 12.30 -2.13 -2.62
N PRO A 133 12.61 -0.82 -2.55
CA PRO A 133 11.61 0.23 -2.69
C PRO A 133 10.81 0.11 -4.01
N PRO A 134 9.51 0.47 -4.02
CA PRO A 134 8.71 0.55 -5.23
C PRO A 134 9.36 1.42 -6.31
N ASP A 135 9.33 0.95 -7.56
CA ASP A 135 9.69 1.76 -8.73
C ASP A 135 8.40 2.41 -9.27
N ILE A 136 8.09 3.60 -8.76
CA ILE A 136 6.89 4.36 -9.13
C ILE A 136 7.32 5.42 -10.16
N PRO A 137 6.84 5.36 -11.42
CA PRO A 137 7.26 6.30 -12.45
C PRO A 137 6.97 7.76 -12.07
N GLY A 138 8.02 8.58 -12.05
CA GLY A 138 7.93 10.00 -11.70
C GLY A 138 7.91 10.28 -10.19
N PHE A 139 8.24 9.30 -9.35
CA PHE A 139 8.39 9.46 -7.91
C PHE A 139 9.79 9.04 -7.49
N ASP A 140 10.57 9.99 -7.00
CA ASP A 140 11.93 9.81 -6.53
C ASP A 140 12.16 10.48 -5.16
N GLU A 141 13.36 10.31 -4.63
CA GLU A 141 13.78 10.84 -3.32
C GLU A 141 13.73 12.37 -3.23
N ASN A 142 13.63 13.06 -4.37
CA ASN A 142 13.58 14.51 -4.48
C ASN A 142 12.17 15.02 -4.80
N THR A 143 11.19 14.12 -4.95
CA THR A 143 9.81 14.49 -5.26
C THR A 143 9.20 15.13 -4.00
N PRO A 144 8.97 16.45 -3.98
CA PRO A 144 8.43 17.12 -2.79
C PRO A 144 7.04 16.57 -2.51
N ALA A 145 6.66 16.46 -1.23
CA ALA A 145 5.27 16.16 -0.94
C ALA A 145 4.42 17.32 -1.47
N ARG A 146 3.33 17.06 -2.20
CA ARG A 146 2.57 18.13 -2.90
C ARG A 146 2.01 19.22 -1.98
N TRP A 147 1.86 18.96 -0.68
CA TRP A 147 1.50 19.95 0.34
C TRP A 147 2.68 20.82 0.81
N GLU A 148 3.90 20.50 0.40
CA GLU A 148 5.12 21.31 0.55
C GLU A 148 5.42 22.12 -0.71
N ALA A 149 4.80 21.78 -1.85
CA ALA A 149 4.86 22.57 -3.07
C ALA A 149 3.88 23.75 -2.94
N LYS A 150 4.45 24.94 -2.67
CA LYS A 150 3.74 26.23 -2.58
C LYS A 150 2.80 26.52 -3.77
#